data_AF-A0A379U2J6-F1
#
_entry.id   AF-A0A379U2J6-F1
#
_cell.length_a   1.000
_cell.length_b   1.000
_cell.length_c   1.000
_cell.angle_alpha   90.00
_cell.angle_beta   90.00
_cell.angle_gamma   90.00
#
_symmetry.space_group_name_H-M   'P 1'
#
loop_
_entity.id
_entity.type
_entity.pdbx_description
1 polymer ?
#
loop_
_entity_poly.entity_id
_entity_poly.type
_entity_poly.pdbx_seq_one_letter_code
_entity_poly.pdbx_strand_id
1 'polypeptide(L)'
;MNMSPWNKDRIIGQKRPLQISHIWGIRIRLELEGKTRDLALFNMALDSKLRGCDLVKLKVSDVAYGMLCFKQSNGVATENR
;
A
#
# COMPACT_ATOMS: atom_id res chain seq x y z
N MET A 1 2.72 19.04 20.29
CA MET A 1 2.51 17.83 21.13
C MET A 1 3.57 16.81 20.73
N ASN A 2 4.52 16.50 21.61
CA ASN A 2 5.52 15.46 21.35
C ASN A 2 4.87 14.07 21.45
N MET A 3 4.35 13.56 20.33
CA MET A 3 3.87 12.17 20.24
C MET A 3 5.07 11.25 20.10
N SER A 4 5.72 10.95 21.24
CA SER A 4 6.68 9.85 21.27
C SER A 4 5.97 8.58 20.79
N PRO A 5 6.56 7.84 19.85
CA PRO A 5 5.91 6.66 19.29
C PRO A 5 5.70 5.62 20.40
N TRP A 6 4.59 4.87 20.33
CA TRP A 6 4.16 3.92 21.38
C TRP A 6 5.20 2.83 21.71
N ASN A 7 6.20 2.67 20.84
CA ASN A 7 7.26 1.68 20.91
C ASN A 7 8.65 2.27 21.18
N LYS A 8 8.75 3.53 21.61
CA LYS A 8 10.04 4.13 21.97
C LYS A 8 10.75 3.25 23.00
N ASP A 9 12.03 3.00 22.76
CA ASP A 9 12.92 2.20 23.62
C ASP A 9 12.54 0.71 23.78
N ARG A 10 11.63 0.19 22.92
CA ARG A 10 11.22 -1.22 22.93
C ARG A 10 11.62 -1.90 21.62
N ILE A 11 12.49 -2.91 21.70
CA ILE A 11 12.78 -3.81 20.57
C ILE A 11 11.55 -4.67 20.34
N ILE A 12 10.78 -4.34 19.30
CA ILE A 12 9.65 -5.16 18.85
C ILE A 12 10.19 -6.13 17.81
N GLY A 13 10.12 -7.43 18.11
CA GLY A 13 10.43 -8.48 17.15
C GLY A 13 9.48 -8.48 15.95
N GLN A 14 9.75 -9.36 14.99
CA GLN A 14 8.91 -9.50 13.80
C GLN A 14 7.45 -9.77 14.19
N LYS A 15 6.52 -8.93 13.73
CA LYS A 15 5.08 -9.20 13.88
C LYS A 15 4.73 -10.45 13.07
N ARG A 16 3.90 -11.31 13.66
CA ARG A 16 3.39 -12.50 12.95
C ARG A 16 2.60 -12.05 11.71
N PRO A 17 2.73 -12.77 10.57
CA PRO A 17 1.92 -12.49 9.39
C PRO A 17 0.44 -12.69 9.69
N LEU A 18 -0.42 -12.02 8.93
CA LEU A 18 -1.87 -12.21 9.01
C LEU A 18 -2.23 -13.62 8.57
N GLN A 19 -3.15 -14.25 9.31
CA GLN A 19 -3.76 -15.52 8.91
C GLN A 19 -4.80 -15.27 7.80
N ILE A 20 -5.04 -16.27 6.96
CA ILE A 20 -6.04 -16.19 5.88
C ILE A 20 -7.43 -15.83 6.42
N SER A 21 -7.81 -16.39 7.58
CA SER A 21 -9.07 -16.06 8.26
C SER A 21 -9.17 -14.58 8.66
N HIS A 22 -8.07 -13.95 9.08
CA HIS A 22 -8.05 -12.52 9.40
C HIS A 22 -8.22 -11.67 8.14
N ILE A 23 -7.63 -12.07 7.02
CA ILE A 23 -7.77 -11.37 5.74
C ILE A 23 -9.24 -11.38 5.30
N TRP A 24 -9.88 -12.54 5.32
CA TRP A 24 -11.31 -12.68 5.03
C TRP A 24 -12.17 -11.84 5.97
N GLY A 25 -11.91 -11.92 7.29
CA GLY A 25 -12.66 -11.16 8.27
C GLY A 25 -12.57 -9.64 8.09
N ILE A 26 -11.40 -9.12 7.69
CA ILE A 26 -11.22 -7.69 7.39
C ILE A 26 -11.96 -7.32 6.11
N ARG A 27 -11.80 -8.11 5.04
CA ARG A 27 -12.47 -7.88 3.75
C ARG A 27 -13.99 -7.80 3.92
N ILE A 28 -14.59 -8.78 4.58
CA ILE A 28 -16.04 -8.83 4.80
C ILE A 28 -16.53 -7.61 5.59
N ARG A 29 -15.82 -7.18 6.64
CA ARG A 29 -16.22 -5.97 7.39
C ARG A 29 -16.19 -4.72 6.52
N LEU A 30 -15.14 -4.55 5.71
CA LEU A 30 -15.04 -3.39 4.81
C LEU A 30 -16.14 -3.40 3.73
N GLU A 31 -16.50 -4.59 3.23
CA GLU A 31 -17.61 -4.76 2.29
C GLU A 31 -18.96 -4.42 2.94
N LEU A 32 -19.24 -4.93 4.13
CA LEU A 32 -20.48 -4.66 4.87
C LEU A 32 -20.63 -3.19 5.28
N GLU A 33 -19.53 -2.52 5.61
CA GLU A 33 -19.51 -1.09 5.94
C GLU A 33 -19.55 -0.19 4.69
N GLY A 34 -19.50 -0.75 3.47
CA GLY A 34 -19.49 0.03 2.23
C GLY A 34 -18.23 0.87 2.04
N LYS A 35 -17.11 0.52 2.68
CA LYS A 35 -15.85 1.27 2.62
C LYS A 35 -15.04 0.93 1.38
N THR A 36 -15.53 1.33 0.22
CA THR A 36 -14.94 0.97 -1.09
C THR A 36 -13.48 1.37 -1.23
N ARG A 37 -13.09 2.57 -0.76
CA ARG A 37 -11.69 3.02 -0.81
C ARG A 37 -10.77 2.14 0.03
N ASP A 38 -11.15 1.86 1.27
CA ASP A 38 -10.34 1.10 2.21
C ASP A 38 -10.25 -0.37 1.77
N LEU A 39 -11.34 -0.93 1.21
CA LEU A 39 -11.34 -2.26 0.61
C LEU A 39 -10.38 -2.35 -0.58
N ALA A 40 -10.39 -1.37 -1.48
CA ALA A 40 -9.47 -1.33 -2.62
C ALA A 40 -8.01 -1.22 -2.17
N LEU A 41 -7.70 -0.34 -1.20
CA LEU A 41 -6.36 -0.21 -0.64
C LEU A 41 -5.91 -1.48 0.09
N PHE A 42 -6.81 -2.13 0.86
CA PHE A 42 -6.50 -3.38 1.55
C PHE A 42 -6.13 -4.48 0.57
N ASN A 43 -6.92 -4.65 -0.51
CA ASN A 43 -6.64 -5.65 -1.54
C ASN A 43 -5.32 -5.35 -2.25
N MET A 44 -5.11 -4.10 -2.66
CA MET A 44 -3.87 -3.67 -3.31
C MET A 44 -2.63 -3.88 -2.41
N ALA A 45 -2.75 -3.67 -1.09
CA ALA A 45 -1.67 -3.91 -0.13
C ALA A 45 -1.24 -5.38 -0.10
N LEU A 46 -2.20 -6.30 -0.17
CA LEU A 46 -1.95 -7.74 -0.17
C LEU A 46 -1.25 -8.19 -1.45
N ASP A 47 -1.65 -7.65 -2.59
CA ASP A 47 -1.10 -8.02 -3.89
C ASP A 47 0.32 -7.44 -4.11
N SER A 48 0.52 -6.16 -3.77
CA SER A 48 1.75 -5.42 -4.09
C SER A 48 2.82 -5.45 -2.99
N LYS A 49 2.44 -5.75 -1.75
CA LYS A 49 3.31 -5.68 -0.55
C LYS A 49 3.96 -4.30 -0.32
N LEU A 50 3.33 -3.22 -0.78
CA LEU A 50 3.80 -1.86 -0.54
C LEU A 50 3.75 -1.49 0.95
N ARG A 51 4.62 -0.55 1.35
CA ARG A 51 4.51 0.06 2.69
C ARG A 51 3.25 0.91 2.74
N GLY A 52 2.63 1.00 3.92
CA GLY A 52 1.39 1.77 4.09
C GLY A 52 1.50 3.22 3.62
N CYS A 53 2.64 3.89 3.85
CA CYS A 53 2.87 5.25 3.39
C CYS A 53 3.00 5.40 1.86
N ASP A 54 3.49 4.38 1.17
CA ASP A 54 3.62 4.37 -0.30
C ASP A 54 2.26 4.03 -0.92
N LEU A 55 1.54 3.07 -0.32
CA LEU A 55 0.20 2.67 -0.71
C LEU A 55 -0.80 3.83 -0.65
N VAL A 56 -0.78 4.64 0.41
CA VAL A 56 -1.73 5.78 0.52
C VAL A 56 -1.37 6.94 -0.42
N LYS A 57 -0.15 6.98 -0.95
CA LYS A 57 0.31 8.01 -1.91
C LYS A 57 0.07 7.64 -3.37
N LEU A 58 -0.35 6.40 -3.66
CA LEU A 58 -0.65 5.93 -5.01
C LEU A 58 -1.68 6.82 -5.71
N LYS A 59 -1.39 7.18 -6.96
CA LYS A 59 -2.31 7.89 -7.84
C LYS A 59 -2.95 6.91 -8.82
N VAL A 60 -4.10 7.29 -9.38
CA VAL A 60 -4.77 6.52 -10.44
C VAL A 60 -3.84 6.32 -11.65
N SER A 61 -2.96 7.28 -11.94
CA SER A 61 -1.94 7.19 -12.99
C SER A 61 -0.89 6.11 -12.77
N ASP A 62 -0.70 5.66 -11.52
CA ASP A 62 0.30 4.67 -11.15
C ASP A 62 -0.25 3.23 -11.26
N VAL A 63 -1.55 3.09 -11.54
CA VAL A 63 -2.25 1.80 -11.66
C VAL A 63 -2.64 1.57 -13.12
N ALA A 64 -2.17 0.46 -13.68
CA ALA A 64 -2.53 0.01 -15.02
C ALA A 64 -3.34 -1.30 -14.97
N TYR A 65 -4.23 -1.47 -15.92
CA TYR A 65 -4.94 -2.73 -16.13
C TYR A 65 -4.23 -3.55 -17.21
N GLY A 66 -3.76 -4.75 -16.86
CA GLY A 66 -3.05 -5.63 -17.80
C GLY A 66 -1.61 -5.20 -18.12
N MET A 67 -1.11 -5.56 -19.29
CA MET A 67 0.31 -5.40 -19.68
C MET A 67 0.67 -4.01 -20.22
N LEU A 68 -0.23 -3.02 -20.10
CA LEU A 68 0.00 -1.63 -20.48
C LEU A 68 0.67 -0.85 -19.33
N CYS A 69 1.84 -1.30 -18.90
CA CYS A 69 2.69 -0.53 -18.01
C CYS A 69 3.44 0.52 -18.83
N PHE A 70 2.87 1.73 -18.95
CA PHE A 70 3.60 2.87 -19.49
C PHE A 70 4.74 3.19 -18.53
N LYS A 71 5.98 2.86 -18.91
CA LYS A 71 7.15 3.40 -18.22
C LYS A 71 7.06 4.91 -18.31
N GLN A 72 7.14 5.61 -17.18
CA GLN A 72 7.54 7.00 -17.21
C GLN A 72 8.95 7.04 -17.81
N SER A 73 9.05 7.44 -19.08
CA SER A 73 10.27 7.97 -19.64
C SER A 73 10.51 9.32 -18.95
N ASN A 74 11.11 9.27 -17.77
CA ASN A 74 11.82 10.43 -17.25
C ASN A 74 13.00 10.64 -18.19
N GLY A 75 12.77 11.46 -19.21
CA GLY A 75 13.79 11.88 -20.15
C GLY A 75 14.91 12.57 -19.40
N VAL A 76 16.10 11.99 -19.48
CA VAL A 76 17.30 12.80 -19.65
C VAL A 76 17.71 12.57 -21.09
N ALA A 77 17.22 13.44 -21.97
CA ALA A 77 17.94 13.70 -23.21
C ALA A 77 19.25 14.36 -22.78
N THR A 78 20.32 13.58 -22.65
CA THR A 78 21.66 14.15 -22.71
C THR A 78 21.91 14.54 -24.16
N GLU A 79 21.52 15.77 -24.50
CA GLU A 79 22.06 16.48 -25.65
C GLU A 79 23.04 17.54 -25.12
N ASN A 80 24.23 17.57 -25.74
CA ASN A 80 25.31 18.55 -25.63
C ASN A 80 26.34 18.43 -24.48
N ARG A 81 27.33 17.54 -24.66
CA ARG A 81 28.73 17.92 -24.99
C ARG A 81 29.58 16.70 -25.33
#